data_AF-A0A950SPT1-F1
#
_entry.id   AF-A0A950SPT1-F1
#
_cell.length_a   1.000
_cell.length_b   1.000
_cell.length_c   1.000
_cell.angle_alpha   90.00
_cell.angle_beta   90.00
_cell.angle_gamma   90.00
#
_symmetry.space_group_name_H-M   'P 1'
#
loop_
_entity.id
_entity.type
_entity.pdbx_description
1 polymer ?
#
loop_
_entity_poly.entity_id
_entity_poly.type
_entity_poly.pdbx_seq_one_letter_code
_entity_poly.pdbx_strand_id
1 'polypeptide(L)'
;MTINYQNQFKALADRLALEPISERTLERRVLRHLWMIDDDNMGVRARANRERMIENVLSIFRGRGAAGDTSGNAPGSKWTAFNALAEHLNYGRRYTTRTSQIQRSFEDTGLKQRALALVINA
;
A
#
# COMPACT_ATOMS: atom_id res chain seq x y z
N MET A 1 23.92 -0.98 22.80
CA MET A 1 23.49 0.15 21.94
C MET A 1 22.01 -0.08 21.63
N THR A 2 21.11 0.76 22.14
CA THR A 2 19.66 0.57 21.98
C THR A 2 19.21 1.21 20.66
N ILE A 3 18.64 0.41 19.76
CA ILE A 3 18.13 0.92 18.48
C ILE A 3 16.93 1.82 18.75
N ASN A 4 17.00 3.09 18.34
CA ASN A 4 15.86 4.00 18.40
C ASN A 4 15.05 3.89 17.10
N TYR A 5 14.08 2.97 17.09
CA TYR A 5 13.20 2.73 15.96
C TYR A 5 12.37 3.95 15.57
N GLN A 6 12.00 4.81 16.52
CA GLN A 6 11.21 6.01 16.25
C GLN A 6 11.98 6.99 15.37
N ASN A 7 13.26 7.25 15.68
CA ASN A 7 14.11 8.12 14.89
C ASN A 7 14.38 7.55 13.49
N GLN A 8 14.60 6.23 13.39
CA GLN A 8 14.81 5.58 12.10
C GLN A 8 13.56 5.64 11.22
N PHE A 9 12.39 5.41 11.80
CA PHE A 9 11.12 5.49 11.08
C PHE A 9 10.83 6.91 10.62
N LYS A 10 11.04 7.90 11.48
CA LYS A 10 10.89 9.32 11.12
C LYS A 10 11.83 9.71 9.98
N ALA A 11 13.11 9.36 10.07
CA ALA A 11 14.08 9.69 9.02
C ALA A 11 13.70 9.06 7.67
N LEU A 12 13.19 7.82 7.67
CA LEU A 12 12.70 7.16 6.47
C LEU A 12 11.46 7.88 5.90
N ALA A 13 10.49 8.22 6.75
CA ALA A 13 9.28 8.92 6.34
C ALA A 13 9.60 10.31 5.74
N ASP A 14 10.46 11.08 6.42
CA ASP A 14 10.90 12.40 5.96
C ASP A 14 11.61 12.30 4.60
N ARG A 15 12.48 11.30 4.40
CA ARG A 15 13.12 11.05 3.10
C ARG A 15 12.10 10.73 2.00
N LEU A 16 11.17 9.81 2.26
CA LEU A 16 10.17 9.40 1.27
C LEU A 16 9.16 10.50 0.95
N ALA A 17 8.92 11.44 1.86
CA ALA A 17 8.06 12.59 1.63
C ALA A 17 8.67 13.57 0.61
N LEU A 18 9.99 13.58 0.46
CA LEU A 18 10.71 14.41 -0.50
C LEU A 18 10.90 13.72 -1.87
N GLU A 19 10.64 12.41 -1.96
CA GLU A 19 10.77 11.65 -3.20
C GLU A 19 9.43 11.59 -3.96
N PRO A 20 9.29 12.24 -5.12
CA PRO A 20 8.06 12.19 -5.90
C PRO A 20 7.86 10.82 -6.57
N ILE A 21 6.61 10.43 -6.75
CA ILE A 21 6.19 9.27 -7.52
C ILE A 21 4.94 9.62 -8.33
N SER A 22 4.97 9.33 -9.63
CA SER A 22 3.78 9.51 -10.45
C SER A 22 2.76 8.40 -10.21
N GLU A 23 1.47 8.69 -10.43
CA GLU A 23 0.41 7.69 -10.38
C GLU A 23 0.70 6.49 -11.30
N ARG A 24 1.18 6.76 -12.52
CA ARG A 24 1.56 5.72 -13.49
C ARG A 24 2.70 4.84 -12.96
N THR A 25 3.68 5.45 -12.29
CA THR A 25 4.78 4.72 -11.66
C THR A 25 4.28 3.85 -10.51
N LEU A 26 3.45 4.41 -9.62
CA LEU A 26 2.81 3.71 -8.53
C LEU A 26 2.03 2.49 -9.04
N GLU A 27 1.17 2.67 -10.03
CA GLU A 27 0.38 1.57 -10.59
C GLU A 27 1.28 0.47 -11.19
N ARG A 28 2.18 0.85 -12.11
CA ARG A 28 2.94 -0.12 -12.92
C ARG A 28 4.06 -0.79 -12.14
N ARG A 29 4.83 -0.04 -11.35
CA ARG A 29 6.02 -0.55 -10.64
C ARG A 29 5.71 -1.07 -9.24
N VAL A 30 4.63 -0.62 -8.61
CA VAL A 30 4.27 -1.04 -7.25
C VAL A 30 3.02 -1.91 -7.27
N LEU A 31 1.85 -1.37 -7.61
CA LEU A 31 0.57 -2.06 -7.38
C LEU A 31 0.43 -3.35 -8.18
N ARG A 32 0.81 -3.32 -9.46
CA ARG A 32 0.77 -4.51 -10.32
C ARG A 32 1.78 -5.59 -9.90
N HIS A 33 2.89 -5.20 -9.27
CA HIS A 33 3.89 -6.12 -8.73
C HIS A 33 3.55 -6.60 -7.31
N LEU A 34 2.75 -5.84 -6.57
CA LEU A 34 2.28 -6.22 -5.24
C LEU A 34 1.20 -7.29 -5.34
N TRP A 35 0.23 -7.10 -6.22
CA TRP A 35 -0.82 -8.08 -6.52
C TRP A 35 -0.55 -8.76 -7.86
N MET A 36 0.45 -9.64 -7.89
CA MET A 36 0.64 -10.54 -9.02
C MET A 36 -0.50 -11.55 -9.03
N ILE A 37 -1.09 -11.74 -10.20
CA ILE A 37 -1.99 -12.85 -10.47
C ILE A 37 -1.16 -13.79 -11.35
N ASP A 38 -0.94 -15.01 -10.89
CA ASP A 38 -0.40 -16.05 -11.77
C ASP A 38 -1.44 -16.35 -12.84
N ASP A 39 -1.10 -16.06 -14.09
CA ASP A 39 -2.03 -16.00 -15.21
C ASP A 39 -2.64 -17.36 -15.59
N ASP A 40 -2.07 -18.45 -15.08
CA ASP A 40 -2.37 -19.79 -15.58
C ASP A 40 -3.68 -20.40 -15.07
N ASN A 41 -4.31 -19.87 -14.00
CA ASN A 41 -5.53 -20.49 -13.45
C ASN A 41 -6.53 -19.58 -12.72
N MET A 42 -6.35 -18.26 -12.70
CA MET A 42 -7.28 -17.37 -11.98
C MET A 42 -8.36 -16.77 -12.89
N GLY A 43 -9.62 -17.12 -12.60
CA GLY A 43 -10.79 -16.67 -13.36
C GLY A 43 -11.08 -15.16 -13.32
N VAL A 44 -11.96 -14.70 -14.21
CA VAL A 44 -12.35 -13.28 -14.43
C VAL A 44 -12.59 -12.48 -13.15
N ARG A 45 -13.16 -13.12 -12.11
CA ARG A 45 -13.43 -12.48 -10.81
C ARG A 45 -12.16 -12.04 -10.09
N ALA A 46 -11.07 -12.79 -10.17
CA ALA A 46 -9.81 -12.46 -9.52
C ALA A 46 -9.16 -11.22 -10.16
N ARG A 47 -9.17 -11.17 -11.50
CA ARG A 47 -8.73 -9.98 -12.26
C ARG A 47 -9.55 -8.75 -11.90
N ALA A 48 -10.88 -8.88 -11.86
CA ALA A 48 -11.78 -7.78 -11.48
C ALA A 48 -11.60 -7.32 -10.02
N ASN A 49 -11.23 -8.22 -9.10
CA ASN A 49 -10.89 -7.86 -7.72
C ASN A 49 -9.56 -7.08 -7.67
N ARG A 50 -8.54 -7.50 -8.43
CA ARG A 50 -7.25 -6.80 -8.51
C ARG A 50 -7.40 -5.38 -9.02
N GLU A 51 -8.09 -5.19 -10.14
CA GLU A 51 -8.28 -3.84 -10.69
C GLU A 51 -9.05 -2.94 -9.70
N ARG A 52 -10.02 -3.49 -8.94
CA ARG A 52 -10.67 -2.76 -7.84
C ARG A 52 -9.72 -2.40 -6.70
N MET A 53 -8.81 -3.29 -6.31
CA MET A 53 -7.81 -2.99 -5.27
C MET A 53 -6.84 -1.89 -5.74
N ILE A 54 -6.39 -1.96 -7.00
CA ILE A 54 -5.55 -0.94 -7.62
C ILE A 54 -6.26 0.42 -7.59
N GLU A 55 -7.49 0.49 -8.10
CA GLU A 55 -8.23 1.76 -8.18
C GLU A 55 -8.49 2.36 -6.78
N ASN A 56 -8.78 1.52 -5.78
CA ASN A 56 -8.98 2.00 -4.41
C ASN A 56 -7.71 2.67 -3.85
N VAL A 57 -6.53 2.06 -4.06
CA VAL A 57 -5.27 2.67 -3.62
C VAL A 57 -4.97 3.95 -4.38
N LEU A 58 -5.20 3.98 -5.69
CA LEU A 58 -5.01 5.20 -6.48
C LEU A 58 -5.98 6.31 -6.03
N SER A 59 -7.22 5.98 -5.69
CA SER A 59 -8.18 6.94 -5.14
C SER A 59 -7.67 7.56 -3.83
N ILE A 60 -7.15 6.73 -2.91
CA ILE A 60 -6.55 7.23 -1.67
C ILE A 60 -5.34 8.12 -1.97
N PHE A 61 -4.44 7.67 -2.85
CA PHE A 61 -3.24 8.41 -3.26
C PHE A 61 -3.57 9.79 -3.87
N ARG A 62 -4.71 9.90 -4.56
CA ARG A 62 -5.22 11.16 -5.13
C ARG A 62 -5.89 12.07 -4.09
N GLY A 63 -5.84 11.74 -2.80
CA GLY A 63 -6.52 12.48 -1.75
C GLY A 63 -8.04 12.28 -1.71
N ARG A 64 -8.54 11.22 -2.36
CA ARG A 64 -9.98 10.88 -2.44
C ARG A 64 -10.30 9.62 -1.63
N GLY A 65 -9.57 9.41 -0.53
CA GLY A 65 -9.87 8.36 0.44
C GLY A 65 -11.20 8.63 1.14
N ALA A 66 -11.82 7.58 1.68
CA ALA A 66 -13.13 7.66 2.31
C ALA A 66 -13.16 8.55 3.57
N ALA A 67 -12.00 8.77 4.22
CA ALA A 67 -11.87 9.65 5.38
C ALA A 67 -11.06 10.94 5.09
N GLY A 68 -10.91 11.32 3.80
CA GLY A 68 -10.09 12.48 3.40
C GLY A 68 -8.60 12.13 3.33
N ASP A 69 -8.32 10.87 3.05
CA ASP A 69 -7.02 10.31 3.37
C ASP A 69 -5.93 10.76 2.42
N THR A 70 -4.78 11.12 2.99
CA THR A 70 -3.60 11.73 2.34
C THR A 70 -3.73 13.17 1.86
N SER A 71 -4.85 13.87 2.12
CA SER A 71 -4.95 15.31 1.83
C SER A 71 -4.05 16.13 2.78
N GLY A 72 -2.81 16.41 2.36
CA GLY A 72 -1.94 17.39 3.02
C GLY A 72 -0.50 16.93 3.32
N ASN A 73 -0.24 15.63 3.40
CA ASN A 73 1.10 15.11 3.71
C ASN A 73 1.87 14.77 2.43
N ALA A 74 2.53 15.74 1.80
CA ALA A 74 3.39 15.54 0.62
C ALA A 74 2.68 14.81 -0.55
N PRO A 75 1.68 15.43 -1.19
CA PRO A 75 0.93 14.81 -2.28
C PRO A 75 1.87 14.37 -3.41
N GLY A 76 1.59 13.19 -3.99
CA GLY A 76 2.42 12.67 -5.08
C GLY A 76 3.80 12.17 -4.65
N SER A 77 4.07 12.00 -3.36
CA SER A 77 5.33 11.45 -2.85
C SER A 77 5.26 9.94 -2.63
N LYS A 78 6.43 9.30 -2.54
CA LYS A 78 6.55 7.89 -2.13
C LYS A 78 5.97 7.65 -0.74
N TRP A 79 6.09 8.62 0.17
CA TRP A 79 5.45 8.52 1.49
C TRP A 79 3.94 8.43 1.39
N THR A 80 3.33 9.26 0.53
CA THR A 80 1.89 9.24 0.27
C THR A 80 1.45 7.94 -0.40
N ALA A 81 2.24 7.41 -1.34
CA ALA A 81 1.99 6.11 -1.95
C ALA A 81 2.01 4.97 -0.94
N PHE A 82 2.99 4.96 -0.02
CA PHE A 82 3.05 3.95 1.04
C PHE A 82 1.88 4.07 2.02
N ASN A 83 1.51 5.30 2.42
CA ASN A 83 0.36 5.51 3.30
C ASN A 83 -0.94 5.05 2.65
N ALA A 84 -1.17 5.37 1.37
CA ALA A 84 -2.36 4.91 0.63
C ALA A 84 -2.47 3.38 0.60
N LEU A 85 -1.34 2.68 0.45
CA LEU A 85 -1.26 1.22 0.52
C LEU A 85 -1.55 0.70 1.92
N ALA A 86 -0.85 1.23 2.94
CA ALA A 86 -1.04 0.81 4.32
C ALA A 86 -2.48 1.00 4.76
N GLU A 87 -3.09 2.09 4.32
CA GLU A 87 -4.46 2.46 4.62
C GLU A 87 -5.48 1.55 3.95
N HIS A 88 -5.33 1.28 2.66
CA HIS A 88 -6.15 0.28 1.97
C HIS A 88 -6.06 -1.09 2.64
N LEU A 89 -4.87 -1.49 3.07
CA LEU A 89 -4.65 -2.77 3.76
C LEU A 89 -5.24 -2.79 5.17
N ASN A 90 -5.30 -1.64 5.86
CA ASN A 90 -5.84 -1.51 7.21
C ASN A 90 -7.39 -1.36 7.22
N TYR A 91 -7.97 -0.47 6.40
CA TYR A 91 -9.41 -0.18 6.40
C TYR A 91 -10.20 -0.93 5.33
N GLY A 92 -9.58 -1.26 4.19
CA GLY A 92 -10.25 -1.91 3.06
C GLY A 92 -10.70 -3.35 3.34
N ARG A 93 -10.22 -3.98 4.42
CA ARG A 93 -10.63 -5.31 4.83
C ARG A 93 -11.66 -5.23 5.95
N ARG A 94 -12.95 -5.33 5.57
CA ARG A 94 -14.06 -5.60 6.48
C ARG A 94 -13.67 -6.71 7.46
N TYR A 95 -13.87 -6.45 8.75
CA TYR A 95 -13.86 -7.45 9.82
C TYR A 95 -14.83 -8.58 9.46
N THR A 96 -14.34 -9.63 8.79
CA THR A 96 -15.14 -10.83 8.55
C THR A 96 -14.99 -11.70 9.78
N THR A 97 -16.07 -11.78 10.54
CA THR A 97 -16.18 -12.32 11.91
C THR A 97 -15.90 -13.82 12.07
N ARG A 98 -15.35 -14.52 11.07
CA ARG A 98 -15.46 -15.99 11.07
C ARG A 98 -14.24 -16.86 10.77
N THR A 99 -13.12 -16.36 10.26
CA THR A 99 -11.97 -17.26 9.99
C THR A 99 -10.62 -16.54 9.93
N SER A 100 -9.68 -17.01 10.76
CA SER A 100 -8.23 -16.82 10.64
C SER A 100 -7.66 -15.42 10.90
N GLN A 101 -7.97 -14.82 12.05
CA GLN A 101 -7.41 -13.52 12.46
C GLN A 101 -5.89 -13.56 12.70
N ILE A 102 -5.38 -14.58 13.38
CA ILE A 102 -3.95 -14.66 13.78
C ILE A 102 -3.03 -14.94 12.59
N GLN A 103 -3.42 -15.84 11.69
CA GLN A 103 -2.59 -16.18 10.52
C GLN A 103 -2.44 -14.99 9.56
N ARG A 104 -3.49 -14.16 9.42
CA ARG A 104 -3.48 -12.99 8.53
C ARG A 104 -2.66 -11.83 9.09
N SER A 105 -2.64 -11.62 10.42
CA SER A 105 -1.79 -10.58 11.01
C SER A 105 -0.28 -10.78 10.76
N PHE A 106 0.15 -12.05 10.57
CA PHE A 106 1.53 -12.35 10.18
C PHE A 106 1.75 -12.16 8.66
N GLU A 107 0.78 -12.50 7.81
CA GLU A 107 0.82 -12.18 6.37
C GLU A 107 0.83 -10.67 6.10
N ASP A 108 0.14 -9.89 6.93
CA ASP A 108 -0.01 -8.43 6.79
C ASP A 108 1.34 -7.70 6.93
N THR A 109 2.25 -8.23 7.76
CA THR A 109 3.60 -7.66 7.92
C THR A 109 4.42 -7.87 6.65
N GLY A 110 4.37 -9.07 6.06
CA GLY A 110 5.09 -9.39 4.82
C GLY A 110 4.57 -8.57 3.62
N LEU A 111 3.25 -8.39 3.50
CA LEU A 111 2.67 -7.60 2.41
C LEU A 111 3.01 -6.11 2.54
N LYS A 112 2.96 -5.55 3.74
CA LYS A 112 3.37 -4.16 4.01
C LYS A 112 4.87 -3.94 3.81
N GLN A 113 5.71 -4.89 4.21
CA GLN A 113 7.16 -4.87 3.93
C GLN A 113 7.45 -4.89 2.44
N ARG A 114 6.79 -5.78 1.68
CA ARG A 114 6.91 -5.85 0.22
C ARG A 114 6.42 -4.56 -0.44
N ALA A 115 5.30 -4.01 0.01
CA ALA A 115 4.78 -2.72 -0.45
C ALA A 115 5.81 -1.59 -0.24
N LEU A 116 6.38 -1.49 0.96
CA LEU A 116 7.42 -0.50 1.27
C LEU A 116 8.65 -0.67 0.38
N ALA A 117 9.14 -1.90 0.19
CA ALA A 117 10.29 -2.18 -0.67
C ALA A 117 10.02 -1.78 -2.14
N LEU A 118 8.83 -2.10 -2.66
CA LEU A 118 8.44 -1.70 -4.02
C LEU A 118 8.35 -0.18 -4.16
N VAL A 119 7.78 0.52 -3.17
CA VAL A 119 7.69 1.99 -3.17
C VAL A 119 9.08 2.64 -3.13
N ILE A 120 10.00 2.13 -2.30
CA ILE A 120 11.38 2.64 -2.22
C ILE A 120 12.07 2.53 -3.59
N ASN A 121 11.86 1.44 -4.32
CA ASN A 121 12.54 1.13 -5.58
C ASN A 121 11.84 1.66 -6.85
N ALA A 122 10.64 2.23 -6.72
CA ALA A 122 9.83 2.71 -7.85
C ALA A 122 10.36 4.03 -8.42
#